data_AF-A0A9D9UAL3-F1
#
_entry.id   AF-A0A9D9UAL3-F1
#
_cell.length_a   1.000
_cell.length_b   1.000
_cell.length_c   1.000
_cell.angle_alpha   90.00
_cell.angle_beta   90.00
_cell.angle_gamma   90.00
#
_symmetry.space_group_name_H-M   'P 1'
#
loop_
_entity.id
_entity.type
_entity.pdbx_description
1 polymer ?
#
loop_
_entity_poly.entity_id
_entity_poly.type
_entity_poly.pdbx_seq_one_letter_code
_entity_poly.pdbx_strand_id
1 'polypeptide(L)'
;MTFIDFINKYDFPGSIVLLEGKRDVPNADQKSLTALGMKLAASTTFMLLRSGNAAGADHYFSEGVFQVAPDRLQVITPYTSHRNKGISSYRSIPLDNVNLMQEPEVVYQSKHNKKTANLIDKYVAGARDRFSIKAAYIIRDTVKAIGTTDIPPANFGIFYDDLTNPMQGGTGHTMDVCHKNGIPVIDQSIWFDWL
;
A
#
# COMPACT_ATOMS: atom_id res chain seq x y z
N MET A 1 1.15 -3.58 20.06
CA MET A 1 1.98 -4.65 19.46
C MET A 1 3.42 -4.18 19.53
N THR A 2 4.33 -4.94 20.13
CA THR A 2 5.75 -4.56 20.14
C THR A 2 6.40 -4.93 18.80
N PHE A 3 7.57 -4.35 18.52
CA PHE A 3 8.32 -4.67 17.29
C PHE A 3 8.71 -6.16 17.23
N ILE A 4 9.08 -6.76 18.37
CA ILE A 4 9.45 -8.17 18.43
C ILE A 4 8.23 -9.09 18.21
N ASP A 5 7.06 -8.73 18.76
CA ASP A 5 5.82 -9.46 18.50
C ASP A 5 5.45 -9.43 17.01
N PHE A 6 5.65 -8.27 16.37
CA PHE A 6 5.41 -8.10 14.94
C PHE A 6 6.32 -9.02 14.12
N ILE A 7 7.65 -9.00 14.34
CA ILE A 7 8.60 -9.84 13.60
C ILE A 7 8.25 -11.32 13.80
N ASN A 8 8.09 -11.76 15.04
CA ASN A 8 7.80 -13.17 15.35
C ASN A 8 6.54 -13.69 14.68
N LYS A 9 5.56 -12.81 14.44
CA LYS A 9 4.28 -13.17 13.84
C LYS A 9 4.26 -13.06 12.31
N TYR A 10 4.97 -12.09 11.74
CA TYR A 10 4.83 -11.74 10.32
C TYR A 10 6.10 -11.90 9.48
N ASP A 11 7.27 -12.20 10.04
CA ASP A 11 8.46 -12.49 9.23
C ASP A 11 8.57 -13.97 8.86
N PHE A 12 7.76 -14.40 7.89
CA PHE A 12 7.75 -15.77 7.36
C PHE A 12 7.79 -15.77 5.81
N PRO A 13 8.24 -16.87 5.17
CA PRO A 13 8.28 -16.97 3.71
C PRO A 13 6.94 -16.65 3.03
N GLY A 14 6.95 -15.66 2.14
CA GLY A 14 5.75 -15.22 1.41
C GLY A 14 4.93 -14.14 2.12
N SER A 15 5.35 -13.68 3.30
CA SER A 15 4.69 -12.59 4.01
C SER A 15 4.76 -11.28 3.23
N ILE A 16 3.65 -10.53 3.22
CA ILE A 16 3.55 -9.22 2.60
C ILE A 16 3.01 -8.21 3.61
N VAL A 17 3.72 -7.10 3.78
CA VAL A 17 3.36 -6.01 4.69
C VAL A 17 3.19 -4.73 3.90
N LEU A 18 2.04 -4.05 4.07
CA LEU A 18 1.79 -2.75 3.45
C LEU A 18 2.52 -1.64 4.19
N LEU A 19 3.17 -0.75 3.44
CA LEU A 19 3.72 0.52 3.90
C LEU A 19 3.04 1.66 3.14
N GLU A 20 2.09 2.30 3.79
CA GLU A 20 1.14 3.21 3.16
C GLU A 20 0.90 4.45 4.03
N GLY A 21 0.49 5.56 3.44
CA GLY A 21 0.04 6.67 4.26
C GLY A 21 -0.39 7.92 3.51
N LYS A 22 -0.50 9.01 4.26
CA LYS A 22 -0.89 10.32 3.71
C LYS A 22 0.21 10.93 2.87
N ARG A 23 -0.20 11.78 1.93
CA ARG A 23 0.72 12.59 1.11
C ARG A 23 1.30 13.76 1.89
N ASP A 24 0.49 14.34 2.78
CA ASP A 24 0.89 15.46 3.61
C ASP A 24 1.52 14.90 4.89
N VAL A 25 2.85 14.97 4.97
CA VAL A 25 3.65 14.48 6.09
C VAL A 25 4.41 15.66 6.70
N PRO A 26 4.21 15.99 7.99
CA PRO A 26 4.99 16.97 8.72
C PRO A 26 6.48 16.67 8.65
N ASN A 27 7.32 17.69 8.51
CA ASN A 27 8.78 17.52 8.42
C ASN A 27 9.40 16.74 9.59
N ALA A 28 8.81 16.84 10.79
CA ALA A 28 9.25 16.12 11.97
C ALA A 28 9.14 14.59 11.82
N ASP A 29 8.14 14.11 11.05
CA ASP A 29 7.80 12.69 10.97
C ASP A 29 8.47 12.00 9.78
N GLN A 30 8.96 12.77 8.80
CA GLN A 30 9.58 12.24 7.57
C GLN A 30 10.75 11.30 7.88
N LYS A 31 11.62 11.70 8.83
CA LYS A 31 12.76 10.88 9.25
C LYS A 31 12.32 9.57 9.91
N SER A 32 11.23 9.60 10.68
CA SER A 32 10.67 8.41 11.34
C SER A 32 10.13 7.41 10.33
N LEU A 33 9.48 7.88 9.26
CA LEU A 33 9.00 7.02 8.17
C LEU A 33 10.16 6.32 7.46
N THR A 34 11.20 7.07 7.06
CA THR A 34 12.39 6.48 6.45
C THR A 34 13.08 5.51 7.42
N ALA A 35 13.22 5.88 8.70
CA ALA A 35 13.82 5.03 9.72
C ALA A 35 13.04 3.72 9.92
N LEU A 36 11.70 3.76 9.89
CA LEU A 36 10.90 2.55 10.01
C LEU A 36 11.09 1.63 8.79
N GLY A 37 11.10 2.19 7.57
CA GLY A 37 11.39 1.42 6.36
C GLY A 37 12.75 0.72 6.44
N MET A 38 13.80 1.44 6.88
CA MET A 38 15.13 0.86 7.10
C MET A 38 15.12 -0.21 8.19
N LYS A 39 14.46 0.04 9.32
CA LYS A 39 14.42 -0.88 10.47
C LYS A 39 13.73 -2.19 10.11
N LEU A 40 12.58 -2.11 9.44
CA LEU A 40 11.85 -3.29 8.95
C LEU A 40 12.73 -4.11 8.01
N ALA A 41 13.35 -3.47 7.02
CA ALA A 41 14.25 -4.16 6.12
C ALA A 41 15.47 -4.75 6.87
N ALA A 42 16.14 -4.02 7.73
CA ALA A 42 17.34 -4.51 8.42
C ALA A 42 17.04 -5.67 9.41
N SER A 43 15.81 -5.75 9.93
CA SER A 43 15.45 -6.65 11.03
C SER A 43 14.62 -7.86 10.59
N THR A 44 14.32 -8.01 9.30
CA THR A 44 13.47 -9.07 8.76
C THR A 44 14.12 -9.73 7.56
N THR A 45 13.77 -11.00 7.34
CA THR A 45 14.41 -11.84 6.32
C THR A 45 13.50 -12.09 5.12
N PHE A 46 12.21 -12.35 5.37
CA PHE A 46 11.33 -12.95 4.37
C PHE A 46 10.30 -12.00 3.79
N MET A 47 9.83 -11.02 4.56
CA MET A 47 8.69 -10.21 4.14
C MET A 47 8.99 -9.32 2.93
N LEU A 48 8.02 -9.24 2.02
CA LEU A 48 7.93 -8.19 1.01
C LEU A 48 7.23 -6.97 1.60
N LEU A 49 7.80 -5.80 1.34
CA LEU A 49 7.29 -4.52 1.79
C LEU A 49 6.60 -3.85 0.60
N ARG A 50 5.27 -3.78 0.64
CA ARG A 50 4.43 -3.36 -0.48
C ARG A 50 3.93 -1.93 -0.30
N SER A 51 4.02 -1.11 -1.35
CA SER A 51 3.53 0.27 -1.35
C SER A 51 2.84 0.67 -2.66
N GLY A 52 2.14 1.81 -2.67
CA GLY A 52 1.57 2.46 -3.86
C GLY A 52 2.51 3.45 -4.55
N ASN A 53 3.69 3.72 -3.98
CA ASN A 53 4.68 4.71 -4.44
C ASN A 53 4.05 6.10 -4.68
N ALA A 54 3.13 6.51 -3.80
CA ALA A 54 2.66 7.88 -3.76
C ALA A 54 3.73 8.83 -3.18
N ALA A 55 3.56 10.14 -3.36
CA ALA A 55 4.32 11.12 -2.58
C ALA A 55 3.92 11.06 -1.10
N GLY A 56 4.77 11.59 -0.21
CA GLY A 56 4.52 11.59 1.24
C GLY A 56 4.95 10.29 1.90
N ALA A 57 4.10 9.71 2.74
CA ALA A 57 4.47 8.58 3.59
C ALA A 57 4.98 7.36 2.80
N ASP A 58 4.27 6.95 1.75
CA ASP A 58 4.70 5.88 0.83
C ASP A 58 6.14 6.07 0.34
N HIS A 59 6.49 7.31 -0.02
CA HIS A 59 7.82 7.65 -0.54
C HIS A 59 8.89 7.47 0.54
N TYR A 60 8.69 8.03 1.73
CA TYR A 60 9.68 7.95 2.82
C TYR A 60 9.86 6.51 3.32
N PHE A 61 8.77 5.76 3.47
CA PHE A 61 8.85 4.33 3.78
C PHE A 61 9.66 3.57 2.71
N SER A 62 9.28 3.74 1.45
CA SER A 62 9.92 3.05 0.32
C SER A 62 11.39 3.41 0.19
N GLU A 63 11.76 4.67 0.45
CA GLU A 63 13.15 5.12 0.48
C GLU A 63 13.97 4.36 1.53
N GLY A 64 13.44 4.24 2.75
CA GLY A 64 14.11 3.50 3.82
C GLY A 64 14.31 2.02 3.50
N VAL A 65 13.28 1.37 2.94
CA VAL A 65 13.39 -0.02 2.48
C VAL A 65 14.44 -0.16 1.39
N PHE A 66 14.39 0.74 0.41
CA PHE A 66 15.27 0.70 -0.76
C PHE A 66 16.75 0.82 -0.40
N GLN A 67 17.08 1.60 0.63
CA GLN A 67 18.46 1.76 1.12
C GLN A 67 19.05 0.47 1.70
N VAL A 68 18.21 -0.48 2.15
CA VAL A 68 18.65 -1.68 2.88
C VAL A 68 18.40 -2.96 2.09
N ALA A 69 17.21 -3.12 1.53
CA ALA A 69 16.78 -4.34 0.84
C ALA A 69 15.88 -4.00 -0.37
N PRO A 70 16.44 -3.43 -1.45
CA PRO A 70 15.67 -2.98 -2.61
C PRO A 70 14.84 -4.09 -3.26
N ASP A 71 15.35 -5.33 -3.27
CA ASP A 71 14.68 -6.48 -3.87
C ASP A 71 13.42 -6.92 -3.08
N ARG A 72 13.25 -6.44 -1.84
CA ARG A 72 12.05 -6.70 -1.02
C ARG A 72 11.00 -5.62 -1.11
N LEU A 73 11.28 -4.51 -1.80
CA LEU A 73 10.27 -3.50 -2.10
C LEU A 73 9.40 -3.96 -3.28
N GLN A 74 8.08 -3.97 -3.08
CA GLN A 74 7.10 -4.21 -4.13
C GLN A 74 6.21 -2.99 -4.28
N VAL A 75 6.02 -2.52 -5.51
CA VAL A 75 5.16 -1.37 -5.78
C VAL A 75 4.05 -1.77 -6.73
N ILE A 76 2.80 -1.50 -6.34
CA ILE A 76 1.68 -1.61 -7.27
C ILE A 76 1.36 -0.22 -7.80
N THR A 77 1.56 0.01 -9.09
CA THR A 77 1.35 1.32 -9.74
C THR A 77 -0.01 1.34 -10.44
N PRO A 78 -0.64 2.52 -10.60
CA PRO A 78 -1.95 2.59 -11.26
C PRO A 78 -1.89 2.40 -12.78
N TYR A 79 -0.72 2.52 -13.42
CA TYR A 79 -0.56 2.35 -14.88
C TYR A 79 0.91 2.11 -15.26
N THR A 80 1.14 1.45 -16.41
CA THR A 80 2.49 1.06 -16.89
C THR A 80 3.41 2.26 -17.18
N SER A 81 2.85 3.38 -17.63
CA SER A 81 3.60 4.61 -17.90
C SER A 81 3.79 5.51 -16.67
N HIS A 82 3.42 5.05 -15.47
CA HIS A 82 3.57 5.84 -14.26
C HIS A 82 5.07 6.07 -14.02
N ARG A 83 5.45 7.33 -13.78
CA ARG A 83 6.87 7.69 -13.62
C ARG A 83 7.44 6.90 -12.44
N ASN A 84 8.23 5.87 -12.76
CA ASN A 84 9.23 5.33 -11.86
C ASN A 84 10.24 6.46 -11.62
N LYS A 85 10.02 7.26 -10.58
CA LYS A 85 10.99 8.29 -10.16
C LYS A 85 12.26 7.59 -9.68
N GLY A 86 13.13 7.23 -10.61
CA GLY A 86 14.57 7.03 -10.39
C GLY A 86 15.02 5.69 -9.80
N ILE A 87 14.20 4.65 -9.76
CA ILE A 87 14.58 3.39 -9.09
C ILE A 87 14.31 2.19 -10.00
N SER A 88 15.36 1.44 -10.34
CA SER A 88 15.36 0.36 -11.34
C SER A 88 15.22 -1.05 -10.77
N SER A 89 15.21 -1.26 -9.45
CA SER A 89 15.32 -2.61 -8.85
C SER A 89 14.17 -3.08 -7.96
N TYR A 90 13.09 -2.31 -7.74
CA TYR A 90 11.92 -2.85 -7.02
C TYR A 90 10.95 -3.58 -7.95
N ARG A 91 10.23 -4.57 -7.40
CA ARG A 91 9.21 -5.33 -8.14
C ARG A 91 7.98 -4.44 -8.38
N SER A 92 7.88 -3.87 -9.58
CA SER A 92 6.74 -3.04 -9.98
C SER A 92 5.66 -3.88 -10.67
N ILE A 93 4.41 -3.74 -10.24
CA ILE A 93 3.25 -4.40 -10.83
C ILE A 93 2.23 -3.30 -11.21
N PRO A 94 2.11 -2.94 -12.49
CA PRO A 94 1.11 -1.96 -12.92
C PRO A 94 -0.28 -2.59 -12.93
N LEU A 95 -1.28 -1.81 -12.50
CA LEU A 95 -2.67 -2.23 -12.48
C LEU A 95 -3.20 -2.61 -13.87
N ASP A 96 -2.69 -1.95 -14.92
CA ASP A 96 -3.08 -2.26 -16.31
C ASP A 96 -2.70 -3.70 -16.74
N ASN A 97 -1.78 -4.37 -16.02
CA ASN A 97 -1.46 -5.79 -16.25
C ASN A 97 -2.40 -6.75 -15.50
N VAL A 98 -3.28 -6.24 -14.63
CA VAL A 98 -4.27 -7.04 -13.90
C VAL A 98 -5.55 -7.12 -14.72
N ASN A 99 -6.00 -8.33 -15.03
CA ASN A 99 -7.29 -8.54 -15.67
C ASN A 99 -8.45 -8.41 -14.67
N LEU A 100 -8.89 -7.17 -14.42
CA LEU A 100 -9.95 -6.88 -13.44
C LEU A 100 -11.29 -7.57 -13.73
N MET A 101 -11.53 -8.02 -14.97
CA MET A 101 -12.73 -8.80 -15.30
C MET A 101 -12.74 -10.18 -14.64
N GLN A 102 -11.56 -10.70 -14.28
CA GLN A 102 -11.38 -11.96 -13.56
C GLN A 102 -11.29 -11.75 -12.04
N GLU A 103 -11.38 -10.50 -11.56
CA GLU A 103 -11.19 -10.13 -10.15
C GLU A 103 -12.44 -9.43 -9.58
N PRO A 104 -13.61 -10.10 -9.54
CA PRO A 104 -14.87 -9.48 -9.13
C PRO A 104 -14.84 -8.95 -7.70
N GLU A 105 -14.10 -9.60 -6.80
CA GLU A 105 -13.97 -9.17 -5.41
C GLU A 105 -13.21 -7.85 -5.28
N VAL A 106 -12.11 -7.70 -6.04
CA VAL A 106 -11.36 -6.43 -6.13
C VAL A 106 -12.28 -5.31 -6.59
N VAL A 107 -13.05 -5.55 -7.65
CA VAL A 107 -13.99 -4.56 -8.19
C VAL A 107 -15.10 -4.23 -7.19
N TYR A 108 -15.66 -5.23 -6.51
CA TYR A 108 -16.70 -5.04 -5.50
C TYR A 108 -16.20 -4.19 -4.33
N GLN A 109 -15.08 -4.57 -3.72
CA GLN A 109 -14.54 -3.85 -2.55
C GLN A 109 -14.04 -2.45 -2.90
N SER A 110 -13.52 -2.23 -4.11
CA SER A 110 -13.15 -0.90 -4.59
C SER A 110 -14.34 0.07 -4.57
N LYS A 111 -15.57 -0.42 -4.79
CA LYS A 111 -16.79 0.40 -4.90
C LYS A 111 -17.38 0.80 -3.55
N HIS A 112 -16.77 0.43 -2.44
CA HIS A 112 -17.37 0.69 -1.13
C HIS A 112 -17.64 2.18 -0.87
N ASN A 113 -16.74 3.05 -1.33
CA ASN A 113 -17.00 4.48 -1.35
C ASN A 113 -18.02 4.82 -2.46
N LYS A 114 -19.26 5.09 -2.05
CA LYS A 114 -20.37 5.45 -2.96
C LYS A 114 -20.06 6.61 -3.91
N LYS A 115 -19.17 7.54 -3.51
CA LYS A 115 -18.77 8.68 -4.36
C LYS A 115 -17.92 8.26 -5.56
N THR A 116 -17.28 7.09 -5.50
CA THR A 116 -16.34 6.61 -6.52
C THR A 116 -16.79 5.32 -7.21
N ALA A 117 -17.86 4.67 -6.73
CA ALA A 117 -18.42 3.45 -7.31
C ALA A 117 -18.67 3.56 -8.83
N ASN A 118 -19.39 4.60 -9.26
CA ASN A 118 -19.67 4.83 -10.69
C ASN A 118 -18.41 5.05 -11.54
N LEU A 119 -17.31 5.53 -10.95
CA LEU A 119 -16.05 5.71 -11.68
C LEU A 119 -15.36 4.35 -11.92
N ILE A 120 -15.48 3.45 -10.96
CA ILE A 120 -14.95 2.08 -11.05
C ILE A 120 -15.71 1.29 -12.11
N ASP A 121 -17.05 1.38 -12.13
CA ASP A 121 -17.86 0.75 -13.18
C ASP A 121 -17.40 1.16 -14.58
N LYS A 122 -17.24 2.47 -14.80
CA LYS A 122 -16.75 3.01 -16.07
C LYS A 122 -15.34 2.52 -16.40
N TYR A 123 -14.45 2.48 -15.42
CA TYR A 123 -13.07 2.03 -15.62
C TYR A 123 -13.02 0.55 -16.03
N VAL A 124 -13.79 -0.32 -15.35
CA VAL A 124 -13.89 -1.75 -15.66
C VAL A 124 -14.53 -1.97 -17.03
N ALA A 125 -15.51 -1.14 -17.42
CA ALA A 125 -16.11 -1.15 -18.75
C ALA A 125 -15.20 -0.61 -19.87
N GLY A 126 -13.95 -0.23 -19.57
CA GLY A 126 -12.96 0.20 -20.58
C GLY A 126 -12.80 1.71 -20.76
N ALA A 127 -13.47 2.55 -19.95
CA ALA A 127 -13.26 4.00 -20.02
C ALA A 127 -11.84 4.37 -19.58
N ARG A 128 -11.19 5.28 -20.33
CA ARG A 128 -9.82 5.76 -20.10
C ARG A 128 -9.72 7.29 -20.15
N ASP A 129 -10.70 7.98 -19.57
CA ASP A 129 -10.76 9.45 -19.46
C ASP A 129 -10.11 9.99 -18.16
N ARG A 130 -10.13 11.31 -17.92
CA ARG A 130 -9.56 11.90 -16.69
C ARG A 130 -10.19 11.34 -15.39
N PHE A 131 -11.42 10.84 -15.43
CA PHE A 131 -12.07 10.22 -14.27
C PHE A 131 -11.58 8.79 -14.03
N SER A 132 -11.14 8.11 -15.09
CA SER A 132 -10.52 6.77 -15.03
C SER A 132 -9.24 6.76 -14.19
N ILE A 133 -8.51 7.88 -14.13
CA ILE A 133 -7.29 8.02 -13.31
C ILE A 133 -7.62 7.77 -11.84
N LYS A 134 -8.67 8.42 -11.30
CA LYS A 134 -9.05 8.27 -9.89
C LYS A 134 -9.52 6.84 -9.58
N ALA A 135 -10.24 6.21 -10.50
CA ALA A 135 -10.65 4.81 -10.35
C ALA A 135 -9.44 3.87 -10.26
N ALA A 136 -8.43 4.06 -11.11
CA ALA A 136 -7.21 3.26 -11.08
C ALA A 136 -6.48 3.33 -9.73
N TYR A 137 -6.37 4.52 -9.11
CA TYR A 137 -5.75 4.65 -7.78
C TYR A 137 -6.50 3.83 -6.72
N ILE A 138 -7.83 3.86 -6.72
CA ILE A 138 -8.69 3.16 -5.74
C ILE A 138 -8.63 1.65 -5.94
N ILE A 139 -8.74 1.18 -7.19
CA ILE A 139 -8.68 -0.24 -7.50
C ILE A 139 -7.30 -0.80 -7.13
N ARG A 140 -6.24 -0.07 -7.46
CA ARG A 140 -4.87 -0.42 -7.05
C ARG A 140 -4.73 -0.48 -5.53
N ASP A 141 -5.35 0.43 -4.78
CA ASP A 141 -5.35 0.39 -3.31
C ASP A 141 -6.01 -0.90 -2.78
N THR A 142 -7.10 -1.34 -3.40
CA THR A 142 -7.73 -2.62 -3.08
C THR A 142 -6.84 -3.81 -3.45
N VAL A 143 -6.26 -3.83 -4.66
CA VAL A 143 -5.33 -4.89 -5.12
C VAL A 143 -4.13 -5.03 -4.18
N LYS A 144 -3.58 -3.93 -3.65
CA LYS A 144 -2.47 -3.99 -2.69
C LYS A 144 -2.85 -4.77 -1.44
N ALA A 145 -4.04 -4.55 -0.91
CA ALA A 145 -4.50 -5.17 0.31
C ALA A 145 -4.93 -6.63 0.09
N ILE A 146 -5.87 -6.88 -0.82
CA ILE A 146 -6.50 -8.20 -0.95
C ILE A 146 -5.89 -9.08 -2.04
N GLY A 147 -4.97 -8.53 -2.83
CA GLY A 147 -4.36 -9.26 -3.93
C GLY A 147 -5.30 -9.48 -5.12
N THR A 148 -4.89 -10.41 -5.98
CA THR A 148 -5.58 -10.95 -7.15
C THR A 148 -5.20 -12.42 -7.27
N THR A 149 -5.64 -13.11 -8.33
CA THR A 149 -5.20 -14.48 -8.63
C THR A 149 -3.67 -14.62 -8.70
N ASP A 150 -2.98 -13.63 -9.27
CA ASP A 150 -1.52 -13.64 -9.48
C ASP A 150 -0.73 -12.81 -8.45
N ILE A 151 -1.41 -12.04 -7.62
CA ILE A 151 -0.82 -11.14 -6.63
C ILE A 151 -1.31 -11.58 -5.25
N PRO A 152 -0.45 -12.14 -4.38
CA PRO A 152 -0.90 -12.57 -3.07
C PRO A 152 -1.37 -11.38 -2.19
N PRO A 153 -2.34 -11.60 -1.29
CA PRO A 153 -2.84 -10.58 -0.36
C PRO A 153 -1.77 -10.14 0.64
N ALA A 154 -1.98 -8.98 1.26
CA ALA A 154 -1.18 -8.54 2.40
C ALA A 154 -1.57 -9.30 3.67
N ASN A 155 -0.59 -9.54 4.54
CA ASN A 155 -0.76 -10.16 5.85
C ASN A 155 -0.89 -9.13 6.98
N PHE A 156 -0.40 -7.91 6.75
CA PHE A 156 -0.39 -6.83 7.72
C PHE A 156 -0.30 -5.46 7.02
N GLY A 157 -0.79 -4.41 7.66
CA GLY A 157 -0.58 -3.04 7.17
C GLY A 157 -0.03 -2.08 8.22
N ILE A 158 0.95 -1.28 7.82
CA ILE A 158 1.54 -0.20 8.61
C ILE A 158 1.20 1.10 7.89
N PHE A 159 0.47 1.97 8.59
CA PHE A 159 -0.06 3.20 8.04
C PHE A 159 0.52 4.44 8.73
N TYR A 160 0.71 5.50 7.95
CA TYR A 160 0.82 6.87 8.47
C TYR A 160 -0.46 7.63 8.13
N ASP A 161 -1.24 7.99 9.15
CA ASP A 161 -2.55 8.62 9.00
C ASP A 161 -2.61 10.01 9.65
N ASP A 162 -3.72 10.73 9.49
CA ASP A 162 -4.02 11.90 10.30
C ASP A 162 -4.75 11.44 11.56
N LEU A 163 -4.07 11.42 12.72
CA LEU A 163 -4.70 10.96 13.97
C LEU A 163 -5.84 11.87 14.46
N THR A 164 -5.93 13.11 13.95
CA THR A 164 -7.03 14.02 14.29
C THR A 164 -8.27 13.75 13.44
N ASN A 165 -8.07 13.29 12.21
CA ASN A 165 -9.14 12.94 11.27
C ASN A 165 -8.77 11.67 10.47
N PRO A 166 -8.79 10.50 11.15
CA PRO A 166 -8.25 9.27 10.58
C PRO A 166 -9.16 8.71 9.49
N MET A 167 -8.62 7.77 8.73
CA MET A 167 -9.31 6.97 7.73
C MET A 167 -10.02 7.80 6.64
N GLN A 168 -9.43 8.94 6.27
CA GLN A 168 -9.89 9.76 5.15
C GLN A 168 -9.09 9.52 3.85
N GLY A 169 -9.75 9.73 2.71
CA GLY A 169 -9.10 9.69 1.40
C GLY A 169 -8.64 8.28 0.97
N GLY A 170 -7.56 8.22 0.18
CA GLY A 170 -7.01 6.94 -0.33
C GLY A 170 -6.48 6.04 0.78
N THR A 171 -5.71 6.61 1.73
CA THR A 171 -5.22 5.89 2.92
C THR A 171 -6.37 5.26 3.70
N GLY A 172 -7.44 6.02 3.94
CA GLY A 172 -8.64 5.52 4.61
C GLY A 172 -9.36 4.41 3.85
N HIS A 173 -9.43 4.51 2.52
CA HIS A 173 -9.95 3.43 1.68
C HIS A 173 -9.14 2.14 1.87
N THR A 174 -7.81 2.21 1.83
CA THR A 174 -6.95 1.03 2.03
C THR A 174 -7.13 0.42 3.43
N MET A 175 -7.20 1.25 4.48
CA MET A 175 -7.41 0.77 5.85
C MET A 175 -8.79 0.09 6.00
N ASP A 176 -9.84 0.67 5.43
CA ASP A 176 -11.19 0.08 5.41
C ASP A 176 -11.21 -1.28 4.68
N VAL A 177 -10.53 -1.38 3.55
CA VAL A 177 -10.34 -2.66 2.84
C VAL A 177 -9.61 -3.67 3.74
N CYS A 178 -8.52 -3.28 4.41
CA CYS A 178 -7.82 -4.17 5.33
C CYS A 178 -8.74 -4.69 6.45
N HIS A 179 -9.50 -3.82 7.10
CA HIS A 179 -10.41 -4.21 8.18
C HIS A 179 -11.47 -5.21 7.72
N LYS A 180 -12.06 -5.01 6.53
CA LYS A 180 -13.08 -5.91 5.98
C LYS A 180 -12.57 -7.30 5.64
N ASN A 181 -11.28 -7.42 5.35
CA ASN A 181 -10.65 -8.69 5.00
C ASN A 181 -9.87 -9.30 6.17
N GLY A 182 -10.04 -8.76 7.38
CA GLY A 182 -9.35 -9.26 8.56
C GLY A 182 -7.83 -9.07 8.48
N ILE A 183 -7.34 -8.14 7.65
CA ILE A 183 -5.93 -7.79 7.58
C ILE A 183 -5.63 -6.84 8.74
N PRO A 184 -4.83 -7.26 9.74
CA PRO A 184 -4.47 -6.41 10.88
C PRO A 184 -3.65 -5.20 10.42
N VAL A 185 -3.94 -4.04 11.01
CA VAL A 185 -3.25 -2.77 10.72
C VAL A 185 -2.81 -2.06 11.99
N ILE A 186 -1.78 -1.24 11.88
CA ILE A 186 -1.34 -0.29 12.92
C ILE A 186 -1.04 1.07 12.28
N ASP A 187 -1.03 2.09 13.12
CA ASP A 187 -0.62 3.45 12.76
C ASP A 187 0.52 3.95 13.67
N GLN A 188 0.90 5.22 13.48
CA GLN A 188 2.04 5.83 14.18
C GLN A 188 1.87 5.91 15.71
N SER A 189 0.65 5.73 16.25
CA SER A 189 0.47 5.59 17.70
C SER A 189 1.09 4.30 18.27
N ILE A 190 1.42 3.34 17.41
CA ILE A 190 2.06 2.08 17.78
C ILE A 190 3.49 2.01 17.25
N TRP A 191 3.70 2.26 15.95
CA TRP A 191 5.01 2.01 15.35
C TRP A 191 6.04 3.09 15.64
N PHE A 192 5.66 4.28 16.15
CA PHE A 192 6.65 5.23 16.69
C PHE A 192 7.44 4.63 17.86
N ASP A 193 6.81 3.81 18.70
CA ASP A 193 7.48 3.14 19.82
C ASP A 193 8.45 2.03 19.37
N TRP A 194 8.52 1.73 18.07
CA TRP A 194 9.47 0.77 17.52
C TRP A 194 10.81 1.41 17.17
N LEU A 195 10.89 2.74 17.08
CA LEU A 195 12.08 3.50 16.69
C LEU A 195 12.91 3.88 17.92
#